data_AF-A0A925D7A8-F1
#
_entry.id   AF-A0A925D7A8-F1
#
_cell.length_a   1.000
_cell.length_b   1.000
_cell.length_c   1.000
_cell.angle_alpha   90.00
_cell.angle_beta   90.00
_cell.angle_gamma   90.00
#
_symmetry.space_group_name_H-M   'P 1'
#
loop_
_entity.id
_entity.type
_entity.pdbx_description
1 polymer ?
#
loop_
_entity_poly.entity_id
_entity_poly.type
_entity_poly.pdbx_seq_one_letter_code
_entity_poly.pdbx_strand_id
1 'polypeptide(L)'
;MRENIAAGMGSVDSTFNVWQSSGGHYASIVSGTTEAGFGYAVSRNGGTYWVGVYGSPAQGDEAGEVEGFAETETARLKAEAAKLAEESKPAEAKSDAAPPAETPAEKVPAAGGM
;
A
#
# COMPACT_ATOMS: atom_id res chain seq x y z
N MET A 1 -9.39 -15.03 4.93
CA MET A 1 -10.80 -15.26 5.27
C MET A 1 -11.13 -16.74 5.14
N ARG A 2 -11.92 -17.30 6.06
CA ARG A 2 -12.41 -18.69 6.05
C ARG A 2 -13.90 -18.71 6.37
N GLU A 3 -14.59 -19.76 5.95
CA GLU A 3 -16.04 -19.91 6.17
C GLU A 3 -16.40 -21.35 6.54
N ASN A 4 -17.33 -21.48 7.48
CA ASN A 4 -18.03 -22.72 7.78
C ASN A 4 -19.53 -22.52 7.57
N ILE A 5 -20.18 -23.51 6.97
CA ILE A 5 -21.64 -23.52 6.77
C ILE A 5 -22.20 -24.84 7.34
N ALA A 6 -23.36 -24.79 7.98
CA ALA A 6 -24.11 -25.98 8.38
C ALA A 6 -25.61 -25.76 8.18
N ALA A 7 -26.34 -26.83 7.88
CA ALA A 7 -27.79 -26.83 7.78
C ALA A 7 -28.39 -27.95 8.63
N GLY A 8 -29.60 -27.72 9.16
CA GLY A 8 -30.36 -28.71 9.92
C GLY A 8 -29.93 -28.89 11.38
N MET A 9 -28.95 -28.11 11.86
CA MET A 9 -28.52 -28.13 13.26
C MET A 9 -29.43 -27.27 14.12
N GLY A 10 -30.00 -27.88 15.16
CA GLY A 10 -31.01 -27.25 16.03
C GLY A 10 -30.42 -26.38 17.14
N SER A 11 -29.11 -26.46 17.38
CA SER A 11 -28.43 -25.71 18.43
C SER A 11 -27.01 -25.33 18.05
N VAL A 12 -26.47 -24.31 18.72
CA VAL A 12 -25.07 -23.90 18.60
C VAL A 12 -24.13 -25.08 18.86
N ASP A 13 -24.33 -25.82 19.95
CA ASP A 13 -23.48 -26.96 20.30
C ASP A 13 -23.47 -28.03 19.20
N SER A 14 -24.65 -28.36 18.63
CA SER A 14 -24.73 -29.34 17.54
C SER A 14 -23.97 -28.85 16.30
N THR A 15 -24.06 -27.57 15.97
CA THR A 15 -23.35 -26.95 14.85
C THR A 15 -21.83 -27.00 15.06
N PHE A 16 -21.34 -26.58 16.23
CA PHE A 16 -19.91 -26.58 16.53
C PHE A 16 -19.34 -27.99 16.66
N ASN A 17 -20.10 -28.96 17.17
CA ASN A 17 -19.68 -30.36 17.20
C ASN A 17 -19.51 -30.93 15.79
N VAL A 18 -20.44 -30.63 14.87
CA VAL A 18 -20.32 -31.04 13.46
C VAL A 18 -19.12 -30.37 12.80
N TRP A 19 -18.92 -29.07 12.99
CA TRP A 19 -17.75 -28.39 12.45
C TRP A 19 -16.43 -28.93 13.02
N GLN A 20 -16.36 -29.24 14.32
CA GLN A 20 -15.16 -29.83 14.93
C GLN A 20 -14.86 -31.24 14.42
N SER A 21 -15.89 -32.02 14.10
CA SER A 21 -15.74 -33.38 13.55
C SER A 21 -15.22 -33.41 12.11
N SER A 22 -15.21 -32.27 11.42
CA SER A 22 -14.78 -32.15 10.03
C SER A 22 -13.45 -31.44 9.93
N GLY A 23 -12.42 -32.09 9.37
CA GLY A 23 -11.07 -31.51 9.30
C GLY A 23 -11.01 -30.12 8.65
N GLY A 24 -11.80 -29.89 7.59
CA GLY A 24 -11.87 -28.58 6.92
C GLY A 24 -12.52 -27.50 7.77
N HIS A 25 -13.68 -27.79 8.35
CA HIS A 25 -14.37 -26.83 9.22
C HIS A 25 -13.61 -26.56 10.52
N TYR A 26 -13.01 -27.60 11.10
CA TYR A 26 -12.19 -27.48 12.29
C TYR A 26 -10.96 -26.62 12.03
N ALA A 27 -10.29 -26.78 10.87
CA ALA A 27 -9.17 -25.94 10.47
C ALA A 27 -9.54 -24.45 10.35
N SER A 28 -10.80 -24.10 10.05
CA SER A 28 -11.28 -22.73 10.14
C SER A 28 -11.37 -22.23 11.58
N ILE A 29 -11.95 -23.05 12.48
CA ILE A 29 -12.11 -22.73 13.90
C ILE A 29 -10.77 -22.51 14.60
N VAL A 30 -9.79 -23.39 14.36
CA VAL A 30 -8.46 -23.31 15.00
C VAL A 30 -7.44 -22.54 14.17
N SER A 31 -7.90 -21.76 13.19
CA SER A 31 -7.00 -20.92 12.40
C SER A 31 -6.44 -19.78 13.25
N GLY A 32 -5.30 -19.20 12.84
CA GLY A 32 -4.74 -18.00 13.46
C GLY A 32 -5.49 -16.71 13.14
N THR A 33 -6.77 -16.80 12.76
CA THR A 33 -7.62 -15.62 12.58
C THR A 33 -7.99 -15.05 13.94
N THR A 34 -8.17 -13.73 14.02
CA THR A 34 -8.37 -13.01 15.28
C THR A 34 -9.81 -12.56 15.47
N GLU A 35 -10.61 -12.59 14.42
CA GLU A 35 -12.00 -12.17 14.41
C GLU A 35 -12.90 -13.26 13.82
N ALA A 36 -14.12 -13.36 14.36
CA ALA A 36 -15.14 -14.25 13.83
C ALA A 36 -16.54 -13.64 13.99
N GLY A 37 -17.39 -13.87 12.98
CA GLY A 37 -18.80 -13.52 12.99
C GLY A 37 -19.67 -14.73 12.68
N PHE A 38 -20.82 -14.83 13.33
CA PHE A 38 -21.74 -15.96 13.18
C PHE A 38 -23.14 -15.49 12.79
N GLY A 39 -23.76 -16.22 11.88
CA GLY A 39 -25.12 -15.99 11.41
C GLY A 39 -25.98 -17.24 11.56
N TYR A 40 -27.27 -17.02 11.88
CA TYR A 40 -28.27 -18.06 11.98
C TYR A 40 -29.56 -17.62 11.29
N ALA A 41 -30.15 -18.52 10.51
CA ALA A 41 -31.45 -18.30 9.88
C ALA A 41 -32.31 -19.56 9.93
N VAL A 42 -33.63 -19.35 9.98
CA VAL A 42 -34.63 -20.41 9.90
C VAL A 42 -35.48 -20.17 8.65
N SER A 43 -35.52 -21.15 7.76
CA SER A 43 -36.39 -21.12 6.59
C SER A 43 -37.86 -21.29 6.98
N ARG A 44 -38.77 -20.98 6.06
CA ARG A 44 -40.22 -21.14 6.26
C ARG A 44 -40.64 -22.55 6.69
N ASN A 45 -39.88 -23.57 6.29
CA ASN A 45 -40.16 -24.97 6.62
C ASN A 45 -39.49 -25.43 7.93
N GLY A 46 -38.94 -24.50 8.72
CA GLY A 46 -38.25 -24.80 9.98
C GLY A 46 -36.80 -25.28 9.83
N GLY A 47 -36.30 -25.41 8.59
CA GLY A 47 -34.90 -25.78 8.34
C GLY A 47 -33.96 -24.68 8.79
N THR A 48 -32.94 -25.03 9.56
CA THR A 48 -31.95 -24.10 10.12
C THR A 48 -30.71 -24.00 9.25
N TYR A 49 -30.09 -22.82 9.23
CA TYR A 49 -28.85 -22.54 8.51
C TYR A 49 -27.93 -21.74 9.42
N TRP A 50 -26.66 -22.14 9.45
CA TRP A 50 -25.61 -21.51 10.23
C TRP A 50 -24.44 -21.15 9.33
N VAL A 51 -23.86 -19.98 9.57
CA VAL A 51 -22.63 -19.53 8.93
C VAL A 51 -21.68 -19.03 10.00
N GLY A 52 -20.40 -19.37 9.87
CA GLY A 52 -19.31 -18.78 10.63
C GLY A 52 -18.25 -18.26 9.67
N VAL A 53 -17.93 -16.97 9.75
CA VAL A 53 -16.88 -16.33 8.96
C VAL A 53 -15.73 -15.97 9.89
N TYR A 54 -14.52 -16.32 9.49
CA TYR A 54 -13.30 -16.09 10.27
C TYR A 54 -12.32 -15.23 9.46
N GLY A 55 -11.77 -14.20 10.11
CA GLY A 55 -10.95 -13.19 9.46
C GLY A 55 -9.92 -12.60 10.41
N SER A 56 -8.96 -11.91 9.80
CA SER A 56 -8.10 -10.98 10.53
C SER A 56 -8.33 -9.60 9.93
N PRO A 57 -8.14 -8.55 10.73
CA PRO A 57 -8.10 -7.18 10.25
C PRO A 57 -7.17 -7.08 9.03
N ALA A 58 -7.55 -6.30 8.03
CA ALA A 58 -6.71 -6.05 6.87
C ALA A 58 -5.59 -5.09 7.30
N GLN A 59 -4.34 -5.59 7.33
CA GLN A 59 -3.13 -4.82 7.66
C GLN A 59 -3.27 -3.31 7.40
N GLY A 60 -3.53 -2.54 8.47
CA GLY A 60 -3.79 -1.09 8.42
C GLY A 60 -5.10 -0.60 9.09
N ASP A 61 -5.91 -1.48 9.65
CA ASP A 61 -7.15 -1.17 10.41
C ASP A 61 -6.99 -1.25 11.94
N GLU A 62 -5.79 -1.58 12.42
CA GLU A 62 -5.40 -1.39 13.82
C GLU A 62 -5.33 0.12 14.10
N ALA A 63 -6.17 0.62 15.02
CA ALA A 63 -6.13 1.97 15.57
C ALA A 63 -4.83 2.28 16.38
N GLY A 64 -3.72 1.61 16.08
CA GLY A 64 -2.47 1.63 16.85
C GLY A 64 -1.19 1.74 16.02
N GLU A 65 -1.25 1.94 14.70
CA GLU A 65 -0.04 1.98 13.85
C GLU A 65 0.08 3.28 13.03
N VAL A 66 0.02 4.43 13.70
CA VAL A 66 0.34 5.74 13.07
C VAL A 66 1.71 6.29 13.47
N GLU A 67 2.45 5.64 14.38
CA GLU A 67 3.72 6.20 14.88
C GLU A 67 4.94 5.87 14.02
N GLY A 68 4.91 4.82 13.18
CA GLY A 68 6.10 4.37 12.43
C GLY A 68 6.26 4.92 11.01
N PHE A 69 5.18 5.37 10.37
CA PHE A 69 5.20 5.77 8.96
C PHE A 69 5.67 7.22 8.75
N ALA A 70 5.40 8.11 9.72
CA ALA A 70 5.81 9.51 9.64
C ALA A 70 7.33 9.67 9.80
N GLU A 71 7.95 8.89 10.69
CA GLU A 71 9.41 8.95 10.92
C GLU A 71 10.20 8.41 9.73
N THR A 72 9.73 7.31 9.14
CA THR A 72 10.38 6.68 7.98
C THR A 72 10.24 7.54 6.72
N GLU A 73 9.08 8.14 6.46
CA GLU A 73 8.90 9.00 5.29
C GLU A 73 9.62 10.35 5.46
N THR A 74 9.65 10.91 6.68
CA THR A 74 10.45 12.12 6.97
C THR A 74 11.94 11.87 6.78
N ALA A 75 12.44 10.71 7.21
CA ALA A 75 13.84 10.32 7.00
C ALA A 75 14.16 10.15 5.50
N ARG A 76 13.25 9.54 4.73
CA ARG A 76 13.38 9.36 3.27
C ARG A 76 13.42 10.70 2.54
N LEU A 77 12.47 11.58 2.83
CA LEU A 77 12.39 12.93 2.24
C LEU A 77 13.60 13.79 2.59
N LYS A 78 14.11 13.70 3.83
CA LYS A 78 15.32 14.42 4.26
C LYS A 78 16.57 13.88 3.57
N ALA A 79 16.68 12.57 3.37
CA ALA A 79 17.78 11.96 2.64
C ALA A 79 17.76 12.33 1.15
N GLU A 80 16.58 12.38 0.53
CA GLU A 80 16.40 12.81 -0.86
C GLU A 80 16.72 14.29 -1.05
N ALA A 81 16.26 15.15 -0.14
CA ALA A 81 16.60 16.57 -0.15
C ALA A 81 18.10 16.83 0.03
N ALA A 82 18.78 16.04 0.88
CA ALA A 82 20.23 16.15 1.07
C ALA A 82 21.01 15.78 -0.21
N LYS A 83 20.58 14.73 -0.92
CA LYS A 83 21.20 14.35 -2.20
C LYS A 83 21.02 15.41 -3.27
N LEU A 84 19.82 15.98 -3.38
CA LEU A 84 19.53 17.02 -4.36
C LEU A 84 20.33 18.31 -4.08
N ALA A 85 20.56 18.63 -2.80
CA ALA A 85 21.38 19.77 -2.37
C ALA A 85 22.89 19.56 -2.64
N GLU A 86 23.35 18.31 -2.64
CA GLU A 86 24.74 17.98 -2.95
C GLU A 86 25.03 18.06 -4.46
N GLU A 87 24.09 17.60 -5.29
CA GLU A 87 24.19 17.64 -6.76
C GLU A 87 24.09 19.06 -7.34
N SER A 88 23.59 20.04 -6.59
CA SER A 88 23.39 21.42 -7.06
C SER A 88 24.52 22.40 -6.67
N LYS A 89 25.66 21.92 -6.15
CA LYS A 89 26.84 22.76 -5.91
C LYS A 89 27.51 23.20 -7.23
N PRO A 90 27.70 24.50 -7.50
CA PRO A 90 28.38 24.95 -8.71
C PRO A 90 29.90 24.69 -8.63
N ALA A 91 30.47 24.17 -9.72
CA ALA A 91 31.91 24.03 -9.89
C ALA A 91 32.59 25.42 -9.89
N GLU A 92 33.60 25.60 -9.02
CA GLU A 92 34.38 26.84 -8.93
C GLU A 92 35.12 27.12 -10.24
N ALA A 93 34.85 28.30 -10.82
CA ALA A 93 35.51 28.83 -12.01
C ALA A 93 36.95 29.26 -11.67
N LYS A 94 37.94 28.69 -12.37
CA LYS A 94 39.31 29.23 -12.38
C LYS A 94 39.40 30.35 -13.41
N SER A 95 39.72 31.54 -12.90
CA SER A 95 40.13 32.74 -13.62
C SER A 95 41.48 32.51 -14.31
N ASP A 96 41.59 32.90 -15.58
CA ASP A 96 42.85 33.43 -16.11
C ASP A 96 42.59 34.49 -17.20
N ALA A 97 43.50 35.44 -17.29
CA ALA A 97 43.28 36.82 -17.71
C ALA A 97 43.26 37.06 -19.24
N ALA A 98 42.59 38.14 -19.65
CA ALA A 98 42.65 38.73 -20.99
C ALA A 98 44.01 39.43 -21.26
N PRO A 99 44.32 39.69 -22.55
CA PRO A 99 44.32 41.10 -22.96
C PRO A 99 43.59 41.36 -24.30
N PRO A 100 43.37 42.64 -24.69
CA PRO A 100 42.19 43.05 -25.45
C PRO A 100 42.45 43.54 -26.89
N ALA A 101 41.32 43.67 -27.60
CA ALA A 101 40.95 44.65 -28.63
C ALA A 101 41.58 44.56 -30.03
N GLU A 102 40.71 44.40 -31.04
CA GLU A 102 40.62 45.28 -32.22
C GLU A 102 39.27 45.07 -32.95
N THR A 103 38.65 46.18 -33.38
CA THR A 103 37.41 46.31 -34.19
C THR A 103 37.78 46.93 -35.55
N PRO A 104 36.86 47.09 -36.53
CA PRO A 104 36.00 46.15 -37.24
C PRO A 104 36.26 46.23 -38.78
N ALA A 105 35.70 45.32 -39.60
CA ALA A 105 35.65 45.54 -41.05
C ALA A 105 34.36 45.00 -41.68
N GLU A 106 33.52 45.95 -42.05
CA GLU A 106 32.35 45.86 -42.92
C GLU A 106 32.73 45.39 -44.33
N LYS A 107 31.95 44.47 -44.91
CA LYS A 107 31.99 44.22 -46.36
C LYS A 107 30.63 43.74 -46.89
N VAL A 108 29.94 44.65 -47.56
CA VAL A 108 28.80 44.41 -48.45
C VAL A 108 29.30 43.73 -49.75
N PRO A 109 28.58 42.73 -50.27
CA PRO A 109 28.02 42.84 -51.64
C PRO A 109 26.68 42.08 -51.77
N ALA A 110 25.87 42.13 -52.82
CA ALA A 110 25.71 42.98 -54.00
C ALA A 110 24.33 42.65 -54.59
N ALA A 111 23.79 43.64 -55.31
CA ALA A 111 22.87 43.59 -56.45
C ALA A 111 22.00 42.34 -56.72
N GLY A 112 20.69 42.59 -56.84
CA GLY A 112 19.72 41.71 -57.48
C GLY A 112 18.43 42.47 -57.80
N GLY A 113 18.50 43.41 -58.75
CA GLY A 113 17.34 44.06 -59.36
C GLY A 113 17.06 43.44 -60.74
N MET A 114 15.77 43.35 -61.04
CA MET A 114 15.10 42.75 -62.20
C MET A 114 15.68 43.11 -63.57
#